data_AF-A0A940MDJ2-F1
#
_entry.id   AF-A0A940MDJ2-F1
#
_cell.length_a   1.000
_cell.length_b   1.000
_cell.length_c   1.000
_cell.angle_alpha   90.00
_cell.angle_beta   90.00
_cell.angle_gamma   90.00
#
_symmetry.space_group_name_H-M   'P 1'
#
loop_
_entity.id
_entity.type
_entity.pdbx_description
1 polymer ?
#
loop_
_entity_poly.entity_id
_entity_poly.type
_entity_poly.pdbx_seq_one_letter_code
_entity_poly.pdbx_strand_id
1 'polypeptide(L)'
;MHRSRAYAVIIDVPESDAARAAEFWAAALGATARPFPPAPQFTSLHEAIPGLDTAVQAVDDAPRMHLDIETDDTAAETARLTALGAQEVSKWQECRVLRAPGGHLLCVLPVESDPETFRAQATVWP
;
A
#
# COMPACT_ATOMS: atom_id res chain seq x y z
N MET A 1 -5.70 -20.61 7.72
CA MET A 1 -4.55 -20.58 6.80
C MET A 1 -4.80 -19.66 5.63
N HIS A 2 -4.00 -18.60 5.54
CA HIS A 2 -3.98 -17.63 4.45
C HIS A 2 -2.54 -17.15 4.23
N ARG A 3 -2.31 -16.32 3.21
CA ARG A 3 -1.01 -15.75 2.87
C ARG A 3 -1.05 -14.24 2.82
N SER A 4 0.02 -13.59 3.26
CA SER A 4 0.19 -12.15 3.05
C SER A 4 1.65 -11.74 2.89
N ARG A 5 1.89 -10.57 2.32
CA ARG A 5 3.20 -9.90 2.32
C ARG A 5 3.05 -8.39 2.23
N ALA A 6 4.11 -7.68 2.64
CA ALA A 6 4.29 -6.30 2.25
C ALA A 6 4.32 -6.22 0.71
N TYR A 7 3.51 -5.31 0.17
CA TYR A 7 3.29 -5.17 -1.26
C TYR A 7 3.80 -3.82 -1.76
N ALA A 8 3.33 -2.72 -1.16
CA ALA A 8 3.67 -1.38 -1.63
C ALA A 8 3.97 -0.41 -0.50
N VAL A 9 4.80 0.59 -0.80
CA VAL A 9 4.94 1.81 -0.01
C VAL A 9 4.18 2.92 -0.72
N ILE A 10 3.19 3.49 -0.03
CA ILE A 10 2.36 4.56 -0.57
C ILE A 10 2.74 5.87 0.10
N ILE A 11 2.95 6.88 -0.73
CA ILE A 11 3.28 8.24 -0.32
C ILE A 11 2.01 9.08 -0.47
N ASP A 12 1.29 9.24 0.64
CA ASP A 12 0.05 10.02 0.70
C ASP A 12 0.39 11.51 0.69
N VAL A 13 -0.19 12.23 -0.27
CA VAL A 13 0.04 13.67 -0.47
C VAL A 13 -1.29 14.37 -0.71
N PRO A 14 -1.51 15.58 -0.14
CA PRO A 14 -2.64 16.41 -0.49
C PRO A 14 -2.81 16.54 -2.01
N GLU A 15 -4.04 16.45 -2.50
CA GLU A 15 -4.34 16.43 -3.95
C GLU A 15 -3.68 17.59 -4.71
N SER A 16 -3.67 18.80 -4.12
CA SER A 16 -3.06 20.00 -4.72
C SER A 16 -1.55 19.90 -4.90
N ASP A 17 -0.87 19.01 -4.17
CA ASP A 17 0.58 18.82 -4.19
C ASP A 17 1.02 17.54 -4.92
N ALA A 18 0.08 16.65 -5.28
CA ALA A 18 0.39 15.30 -5.76
C ALA A 18 1.29 15.28 -6.99
N ALA A 19 1.05 16.16 -7.97
CA ALA A 19 1.88 16.25 -9.19
C ALA A 19 3.33 16.66 -8.85
N ARG A 20 3.49 17.70 -8.02
CA ARG A 20 4.80 18.19 -7.58
C ARG A 20 5.55 17.16 -6.74
N ALA A 21 4.83 16.42 -5.90
CA ALA A 21 5.42 15.35 -5.11
C ALA A 21 5.86 14.17 -5.98
N ALA A 22 5.09 13.78 -6.99
CA ALA A 22 5.46 12.72 -7.93
C ALA A 22 6.75 13.07 -8.69
N GLU A 23 6.88 14.32 -9.17
CA GLU A 23 8.13 14.81 -9.78
C GLU A 23 9.32 14.72 -8.83
N PHE A 24 9.14 15.19 -7.59
CA PHE A 24 10.18 15.14 -6.56
C PHE A 24 10.62 13.70 -6.28
N TRP A 25 9.68 12.79 -6.01
CA TRP A 25 10.00 11.41 -5.63
C TRP A 25 10.57 10.61 -6.80
N ALA A 26 10.10 10.84 -8.03
CA ALA A 26 10.70 10.27 -9.21
C ALA A 26 12.18 10.68 -9.34
N ALA A 27 12.48 11.98 -9.20
CA ALA A 27 13.85 12.47 -9.26
C ALA A 27 14.71 11.97 -8.09
N ALA A 28 14.17 11.95 -6.87
CA ALA A 28 14.88 11.54 -5.67
C ALA A 28 15.24 10.05 -5.66
N LEU A 29 14.39 9.20 -6.23
CA LEU A 29 14.57 7.75 -6.25
C LEU A 29 15.13 7.24 -7.59
N GLY A 30 15.35 8.13 -8.58
CA GLY A 30 15.77 7.73 -9.92
C GLY A 30 14.72 6.91 -10.67
N ALA A 31 13.44 7.09 -10.32
CA ALA A 31 12.32 6.34 -10.85
C ALA A 31 11.59 7.08 -11.99
N THR A 32 10.76 6.35 -12.73
CA THR A 32 9.83 6.96 -13.70
C THR A 32 8.43 7.06 -13.09
N ALA A 33 7.91 8.27 -12.96
CA ALA A 33 6.52 8.50 -12.58
C ALA A 33 5.57 8.17 -13.74
N ARG A 34 4.54 7.37 -13.47
CA ARG A 34 3.48 7.03 -14.43
C ARG A 34 2.12 7.11 -13.75
N PRO A 35 1.17 7.93 -14.26
CA PRO A 35 -0.21 7.88 -13.80
C PRO A 35 -0.78 6.47 -13.96
N PHE A 36 -1.67 6.07 -13.05
CA PHE A 36 -2.35 4.79 -13.11
C PHE A 36 -3.82 4.99 -13.48
N PRO A 37 -4.22 4.85 -14.77
CA PRO A 37 -5.57 5.19 -15.22
C PRO A 37 -6.72 4.49 -14.49
N PRO A 38 -6.62 3.21 -14.08
CA PRO A 38 -7.69 2.55 -13.33
C PRO A 38 -7.99 3.19 -11.97
N ALA A 39 -7.00 3.85 -11.35
CA ALA A 39 -7.15 4.57 -10.10
C ALA A 39 -6.34 5.89 -10.18
N PRO A 40 -6.93 6.95 -10.74
CA PRO A 40 -6.23 8.17 -11.14
C PRO A 40 -5.63 8.97 -9.98
N GLN A 41 -6.02 8.66 -8.74
CA GLN A 41 -5.37 9.19 -7.54
C GLN A 41 -3.93 8.68 -7.37
N PHE A 42 -3.52 7.62 -8.08
CA PHE A 42 -2.19 7.05 -7.98
C PHE A 42 -1.29 7.46 -9.15
N THR A 43 -0.05 7.81 -8.81
CA THR A 43 1.08 7.91 -9.73
C THR A 43 2.16 6.94 -9.30
N SER A 44 2.33 5.84 -10.03
CA SER A 44 3.34 4.82 -9.77
C SER A 44 4.74 5.35 -10.01
N LEU A 45 5.66 5.03 -9.12
CA LEU A 45 7.09 5.29 -9.24
C LEU A 45 7.78 3.96 -9.58
N HIS A 46 7.90 3.69 -10.87
CA HIS A 46 8.34 2.38 -11.35
C HIS A 46 9.76 2.04 -10.86
N GLU A 47 9.90 0.85 -10.27
CA GLU A 47 11.17 0.31 -9.74
C GLU A 47 11.88 1.21 -8.72
N ALA A 48 11.14 2.12 -8.06
CA ALA A 48 11.71 3.06 -7.10
C ALA A 48 12.28 2.37 -5.85
N ILE A 49 11.66 1.28 -5.40
CA ILE A 49 12.10 0.47 -4.25
C ILE A 49 12.16 -1.00 -4.68
N PRO A 50 13.32 -1.67 -4.61
CA PRO A 50 13.43 -3.08 -4.98
C PRO A 50 12.48 -3.97 -4.17
N GLY A 51 11.63 -4.72 -4.87
CA GLY A 51 10.72 -5.70 -4.26
C GLY A 51 9.44 -5.12 -3.67
N LEU A 52 9.20 -3.81 -3.77
CA LEU A 52 7.95 -3.17 -3.37
C LEU A 52 7.44 -2.26 -4.47
N ASP A 53 6.14 -2.32 -4.73
CA ASP A 53 5.50 -1.27 -5.50
C ASP A 53 5.59 0.06 -4.74
N THR A 54 5.68 1.16 -5.47
CA THR A 54 5.79 2.49 -4.87
C THR A 54 4.93 3.45 -5.66
N ALA A 55 4.11 4.24 -4.98
CA ALA A 55 3.25 5.23 -5.64
C ALA A 55 3.06 6.47 -4.78
N VAL A 56 2.86 7.60 -5.44
CA VAL A 56 2.26 8.78 -4.82
C VAL A 56 0.74 8.64 -4.93
N GLN A 57 0.04 8.80 -3.81
CA GLN A 57 -1.41 8.80 -3.73
C GLN A 57 -1.91 10.22 -3.38
N ALA A 58 -2.75 10.79 -4.23
CA ALA A 58 -3.49 12.00 -3.92
C ALA A 58 -4.59 11.71 -2.89
N VAL A 59 -4.59 12.42 -1.77
CA VAL A 59 -5.57 12.26 -0.67
C VAL A 59 -6.12 13.61 -0.21
N ASP A 60 -7.30 13.58 0.42
CA ASP A 60 -7.87 14.71 1.17
C ASP A 60 -7.54 14.55 2.67
N ASP A 61 -6.25 14.48 2.99
CA ASP A 61 -5.73 14.28 4.35
C ASP A 61 -4.30 14.86 4.47
N ALA A 62 -3.74 14.85 5.69
CA ALA A 62 -2.36 15.25 5.92
C ALA A 62 -1.36 14.30 5.24
N PRO A 63 -0.22 14.81 4.74
CA PRO A 63 0.82 13.98 4.14
C PRO A 63 1.33 12.91 5.10
N ARG A 64 1.50 11.69 4.61
CA ARG A 64 2.07 10.57 5.36
C ARG A 64 2.60 9.51 4.41
N MET A 65 3.18 8.45 4.97
CA MET A 65 3.45 7.22 4.23
C MET A 65 2.76 6.07 4.93
N HIS A 66 2.26 5.11 4.16
CA HIS A 66 1.70 3.88 4.69
C HIS A 66 2.21 2.66 3.90
N LEU A 67 2.11 1.50 4.56
CA LEU A 67 2.44 0.22 3.95
C LEU A 67 1.16 -0.46 3.51
N ASP A 68 1.20 -1.03 2.32
CA ASP A 68 0.18 -1.92 1.80
C ASP A 68 0.61 -3.37 2.03
N ILE A 69 -0.30 -4.16 2.59
CA ILE A 69 -0.18 -5.61 2.74
C ILE A 69 -1.18 -6.26 1.80
N GLU A 70 -0.70 -6.97 0.79
CA GLU A 70 -1.57 -7.77 -0.07
C GLU A 70 -1.75 -9.17 0.51
N THR A 71 -2.95 -9.75 0.33
CA THR A 71 -3.30 -11.04 0.90
C THR A 71 -4.34 -11.79 0.05
N ASP A 72 -4.31 -13.13 0.10
CA ASP A 72 -5.34 -13.98 -0.49
C ASP A 72 -6.62 -14.08 0.37
N ASP A 73 -6.63 -13.52 1.58
CA ASP A 73 -7.81 -13.40 2.44
C ASP A 73 -7.73 -12.13 3.31
N THR A 74 -8.39 -11.05 2.85
CA THR A 74 -8.37 -9.75 3.54
C THR A 74 -9.02 -9.78 4.92
N ALA A 75 -10.03 -10.64 5.11
CA ALA A 75 -10.71 -10.78 6.39
C ALA A 75 -9.82 -11.50 7.40
N ALA A 76 -9.19 -12.62 7.00
CA ALA A 76 -8.27 -13.36 7.86
C ALA A 76 -7.04 -12.53 8.24
N GLU A 77 -6.46 -11.78 7.29
CA GLU A 77 -5.29 -10.95 7.58
C GLU A 77 -5.64 -9.77 8.48
N THR A 78 -6.80 -9.12 8.27
CA THR A 78 -7.28 -8.07 9.16
C THR A 78 -7.50 -8.58 10.58
N ALA A 79 -8.09 -9.76 10.74
CA ALA A 79 -8.28 -10.39 12.04
C ALA A 79 -6.94 -10.72 12.72
N ARG A 80 -5.97 -11.25 11.96
CA ARG A 80 -4.62 -11.56 12.46
C ARG A 80 -3.91 -10.30 12.95
N LEU A 81 -3.93 -9.22 12.18
CA LEU A 81 -3.29 -7.95 12.56
C LEU A 81 -3.99 -7.28 13.74
N THR A 82 -5.32 -7.38 13.81
CA THR A 82 -6.09 -6.89 14.97
C THR A 82 -5.74 -7.66 16.24
N ALA A 83 -5.56 -8.98 16.15
CA ALA A 83 -5.10 -9.80 17.28
C ALA A 83 -3.67 -9.44 17.75
N LEU A 84 -2.84 -8.86 16.88
CA LEU A 84 -1.53 -8.30 17.21
C LEU A 84 -1.60 -6.86 17.78
N GLY A 85 -2.80 -6.29 17.90
CA GLY A 85 -3.04 -4.97 18.49
C GLY A 85 -3.30 -3.85 17.50
N ALA A 86 -3.45 -4.13 16.20
CA ALA A 86 -3.93 -3.14 15.25
C ALA A 86 -5.41 -2.81 15.47
N GLN A 87 -5.85 -1.64 15.04
CA GLN A 87 -7.25 -1.21 15.09
C GLN A 87 -7.75 -0.88 13.70
N GLU A 88 -8.87 -1.46 13.26
CA GLU A 88 -9.51 -1.06 12.00
C GLU A 88 -10.05 0.37 12.14
N VAL A 89 -9.64 1.26 11.23
CA VAL A 89 -10.04 2.68 11.24
C VAL A 89 -11.07 2.98 10.16
N SER A 90 -10.98 2.34 9.00
CA SER A 90 -11.92 2.52 7.89
C SER A 90 -11.81 1.39 6.87
N LYS A 91 -12.82 1.34 5.98
CA LYS A 91 -12.86 0.46 4.81
C LYS A 91 -12.97 1.32 3.56
N TRP A 92 -12.16 1.04 2.55
CA TRP A 92 -12.27 1.65 1.22
C TRP A 92 -12.28 0.54 0.16
N GLN A 93 -13.42 0.35 -0.50
CA GLN A 93 -13.65 -0.83 -1.35
C GLN A 93 -13.27 -2.13 -0.62
N GLU A 94 -12.47 -3.01 -1.20
CA GLU A 94 -12.00 -4.23 -0.53
C GLU A 94 -10.79 -4.00 0.39
N CYS A 95 -10.23 -2.79 0.43
CA CYS A 95 -9.11 -2.43 1.27
C CYS A 95 -9.56 -2.11 2.71
N ARG A 96 -8.79 -2.59 3.69
CA ARG A 96 -8.98 -2.35 5.12
C ARG A 96 -7.87 -1.46 5.62
N VAL A 97 -8.21 -0.27 6.12
CA VAL A 97 -7.22 0.62 6.72
C VAL A 97 -7.15 0.32 8.20
N LEU A 98 -5.96 -0.03 8.67
CA LEU A 98 -5.68 -0.34 10.06
C LEU A 98 -4.69 0.68 10.64
N ARG A 99 -4.77 0.89 11.94
CA ARG A 99 -3.78 1.61 12.73
C ARG A 99 -2.98 0.61 13.55
N ALA A 100 -1.68 0.50 13.27
CA ALA A 100 -0.77 -0.35 14.03
C ALA A 100 -0.51 0.21 15.44
N PRO A 101 -0.05 -0.64 16.38
CA PRO A 101 0.56 -0.16 17.62
C PRO A 101 1.65 0.89 17.31
N GLY A 102 1.57 2.07 17.93
CA GLY A 102 2.45 3.21 17.63
C GLY A 102 1.88 4.23 16.65
N GLY A 103 0.72 3.96 16.03
CA GLY A 103 -0.11 4.98 15.38
C GLY A 103 -0.01 5.07 13.86
N HIS A 104 0.94 4.37 13.22
CA HIS A 104 1.05 4.32 11.75
C HIS A 104 -0.17 3.65 11.13
N LEU A 105 -0.56 4.13 9.95
CA LEU A 105 -1.58 3.51 9.14
C LEU A 105 -0.96 2.50 8.18
N LEU A 106 -1.73 1.47 7.86
CA LEU A 106 -1.44 0.48 6.83
C LEU A 106 -2.75 0.03 6.19
N CYS A 107 -2.69 -0.45 4.95
CA CYS A 107 -3.83 -1.06 4.29
C CYS A 107 -3.62 -2.57 4.14
N VAL A 108 -4.70 -3.34 4.26
CA VAL A 108 -4.79 -4.74 3.83
C VAL A 108 -5.67 -4.79 2.60
N LEU A 109 -5.17 -5.33 1.50
CA LEU A 109 -5.87 -5.38 0.22
C LEU A 109 -5.78 -6.77 -0.43
N PRO A 110 -6.63 -7.08 -1.43
CA PRO A 110 -6.47 -8.27 -2.25
C PRO A 110 -5.12 -8.33 -2.96
N VAL A 111 -4.75 -9.49 -3.49
CA VAL A 111 -3.53 -9.67 -4.29
C VAL A 111 -3.61 -8.85 -5.57
N GLU A 112 -2.65 -7.94 -5.74
CA GLU A 112 -2.47 -7.13 -6.97
C GLU A 112 -1.31 -7.66 -7.82
N SER A 113 -0.41 -8.40 -7.19
CA SER A 113 0.77 -8.96 -7.85
C SER A 113 0.45 -10.15 -8.76
N ASP A 114 1.39 -10.45 -9.66
CA ASP A 114 1.38 -11.71 -10.39
C ASP A 114 1.25 -12.93 -9.43
N PRO A 115 0.38 -13.91 -9.73
CA PRO A 115 0.14 -15.06 -8.86
C PRO A 115 1.38 -15.92 -8.55
N GLU A 116 2.39 -15.98 -9.42
CA GLU A 116 3.64 -16.70 -9.13
C GLU A 116 4.50 -15.94 -8.12
N THR A 117 4.64 -14.63 -8.32
CA THR A 117 5.36 -13.71 -7.45
C THR A 117 4.76 -13.69 -6.05
N PHE A 118 3.43 -13.55 -5.93
CA PHE A 118 2.76 -13.60 -4.63
C PHE A 118 2.99 -14.94 -3.93
N ARG A 119 2.81 -16.07 -4.62
CA ARG A 119 3.03 -17.40 -4.02
C ARG A 119 4.48 -17.63 -3.59
N ALA A 120 5.45 -17.09 -4.32
CA ALA A 120 6.87 -17.26 -4.02
C ALA A 120 7.33 -16.38 -2.85
N GLN A 121 6.70 -15.23 -2.62
CA GLN A 121 7.18 -14.22 -1.67
C GLN A 121 6.27 -14.03 -0.45
N ALA A 122 5.03 -14.52 -0.49
CA ALA A 122 4.09 -14.38 0.62
C ALA A 122 4.37 -15.36 1.76
N THR A 123 4.18 -14.88 2.99
CA THR A 123 4.25 -15.71 4.20
C THR A 123 2.95 -16.49 4.36
N VAL A 124 3.04 -17.78 4.69
CA VAL A 124 1.88 -18.61 5.04
C VAL A 124 1.59 -18.49 6.54
N TRP A 125 0.37 -18.12 6.88
CA TRP A 125 -0.11 -18.01 8.26
C TRP A 125 -1.03 -19.20 8.59
N PRO A 126 -0.96 -19.76 9.82
CA PRO A 126 -1.83 -20.84 10.26
C PRO A 126 -3.31 -20.42 10.33
#